data_AF-A0A7V9EYX3-F1
#
_entry.id   AF-A0A7V9EYX3-F1
#
_cell.length_a   1.000
_cell.length_b   1.000
_cell.length_c   1.000
_cell.angle_alpha   90.00
_cell.angle_beta   90.00
_cell.angle_gamma   90.00
#
_symmetry.space_group_name_H-M   'P 1'
#
loop_
_entity.id
_entity.type
_entity.pdbx_description
1 polymer ?
#
loop_
_entity_poly.entity_id
_entity_poly.type
_entity_poly.pdbx_seq_one_letter_code
_entity_poly.pdbx_strand_id
1 'polypeptide(L)' 'MLTLFPDLTIHSAYNGYWFWGRPSTEELRQDLRAISRAVRSDWELPQS' A
#
# COMPACT_ATOMS: atom_id res chain seq x y z
N MET A 1 4.44 3.97 10.93
CA MET A 1 3.66 2.89 10.28
C MET A 1 4.24 2.67 8.89
N LEU A 2 4.26 1.43 8.40
CA LEU A 2 4.93 1.05 7.16
C LEU A 2 3.95 0.29 6.28
N THR A 3 3.99 0.53 4.97
CA THR A 3 3.37 -0.36 3.98
C THR A 3 4.49 -1.12 3.28
N LEU A 4 4.37 -2.44 3.19
CA LEU A 4 5.42 -3.34 2.72
C LEU A 4 4.93 -4.21 1.58
N PHE A 5 5.86 -4.55 0.69
CA PHE A 5 5.70 -5.66 -0.23
C PHE A 5 5.79 -7.01 0.52
N PRO A 6 5.33 -8.12 -0.10
CA PRO A 6 5.37 -9.45 0.53
C PRO A 6 6.78 -9.93 0.90
N ASP A 7 7.81 -9.43 0.22
CA ASP A 7 9.23 -9.71 0.46
C ASP A 7 9.85 -8.81 1.55
N LEU A 8 9.02 -8.03 2.25
CA LEU A 8 9.40 -7.05 3.28
C LEU A 8 10.10 -5.80 2.72
N THR A 9 10.14 -5.61 1.40
CA THR A 9 10.60 -4.35 0.81
C THR A 9 9.66 -3.22 1.23
N ILE A 10 10.22 -2.10 1.68
CA ILE A 10 9.44 -0.94 2.10
C ILE A 10 8.84 -0.25 0.87
N HIS A 11 7.51 -0.16 0.82
CA HIS A 11 6.79 0.60 -0.19
C HIS A 11 6.64 2.07 0.23
N SER A 12 6.20 2.31 1.47
CA SER A 12 6.05 3.64 2.03
C SER A 12 6.23 3.63 3.55
N ALA A 13 6.75 4.73 4.09
CA ALA A 13 6.98 4.91 5.52
C ALA A 13 6.31 6.18 6.02
N TYR A 14 5.39 6.02 6.95
CA TYR A 14 4.63 7.11 7.55
C TYR A 14 5.08 7.34 8.99
N ASN A 15 5.74 8.46 9.25
CA ASN A 15 6.16 8.85 10.59
C ASN A 15 5.02 9.60 11.31
N GLY A 16 4.14 8.84 11.94
CA GLY A 16 2.92 9.34 12.58
C GLY A 16 3.09 9.89 14.00
N TYR A 17 4.24 10.47 14.33
CA TYR A 17 4.39 11.15 15.61
C TYR A 17 3.54 12.43 15.62
N TRP A 18 2.59 12.50 16.57
CA TRP A 18 1.83 13.71 16.94
C TRP A 18 0.85 14.31 15.92
N PHE A 19 -0.07 13.52 15.34
CA PHE A 19 -1.28 14.01 14.62
C PHE A 19 -1.12 14.33 13.12
N TRP A 20 0.08 14.61 12.60
CA TRP A 20 0.27 15.11 11.22
C TRP A 20 0.86 14.12 10.21
N GLY A 21 1.26 12.92 10.64
CA GLY A 21 1.94 11.95 9.77
C GLY A 21 1.31 10.56 9.74
N ARG A 22 0.05 10.42 10.20
CA ARG A 22 -0.69 9.16 10.04
C ARG A 22 -1.36 9.18 8.67
N PRO A 23 -1.15 8.15 7.83
CA PRO A 23 -1.88 8.08 6.58
C PRO A 23 -3.35 7.84 6.89
N SER A 24 -4.19 8.43 6.05
CA SER A 24 -5.60 8.12 5.98
C SER A 24 -5.82 6.68 5.50
N THR A 25 -7.00 6.14 5.78
CA THR A 25 -7.40 4.82 5.27
C THR A 25 -7.38 4.76 3.74
N GLU A 26 -7.61 5.89 3.06
CA GLU A 26 -7.58 5.96 1.60
C GLU A 26 -6.14 5.90 1.05
N GLU A 27 -5.19 6.60 1.67
CA GLU A 27 -3.77 6.50 1.30
C GLU A 27 -3.27 5.06 1.46
N LEU A 28 -3.64 4.38 2.55
CA LEU A 28 -3.33 2.97 2.73
C LEU A 28 -3.97 2.08 1.67
N ARG A 29 -5.22 2.36 1.30
CA ARG A 29 -5.90 1.61 0.24
C ARG A 29 -5.17 1.76 -1.09
N GLN A 30 -4.70 2.96 -1.40
CA GLN A 30 -3.95 3.25 -2.62
C GLN A 30 -2.59 2.54 -2.62
N ASP A 31 -1.84 2.61 -1.52
CA ASP A 31 -0.56 1.91 -1.37
C ASP A 31 -0.74 0.39 -1.54
N LEU A 32 -1.72 -0.20 -0.86
CA LEU A 32 -2.00 -1.64 -0.96
C LEU A 32 -2.44 -2.04 -2.38
N ARG A 33 -3.14 -1.16 -3.10
CA ARG A 33 -3.52 -1.39 -4.50
C ARG A 33 -2.31 -1.29 -5.43
N ALA A 34 -1.40 -0.37 -5.18
CA ALA A 34 -0.13 -0.24 -5.92
C ALA A 34 0.75 -1.48 -5.72
N ILE A 35 0.93 -1.92 -4.47
CA ILE A 35 1.65 -3.15 -4.11
C ILE A 35 1.00 -4.35 -4.79
N SER A 36 -0.32 -4.49 -4.67
CA SER A 36 -1.05 -5.63 -5.26
C SER A 36 -0.90 -5.70 -6.78
N ARG A 37 -0.92 -4.56 -7.48
CA ARG A 37 -0.68 -4.49 -8.93
C ARG A 37 0.75 -4.86 -9.30
N ALA A 38 1.73 -4.41 -8.52
CA ALA A 38 3.14 -4.70 -8.77
C ALA A 38 3.51 -6.16 -8.48
N VAL A 39 2.91 -6.77 -7.45
CA VAL A 39 3.12 -8.20 -7.12
C VAL A 39 2.35 -9.12 -8.06
N ARG A 40 1.18 -8.69 -8.52
CA ARG A 40 0.29 -9.49 -9.37
C ARG A 40 0.03 -8.79 -10.70
N SER A 41 1.07 -8.72 -11.52
CA SER A 41 0.96 -8.24 -12.89
C SER A 41 0.08 -9.15 -13.76
N ASP A 42 -0.13 -10.40 -13.32
CA ASP A 42 -0.97 -11.43 -13.93
C ASP A 42 -2.46 -11.35 -13.51
N TRP A 43 -2.81 -10.45 -12.58
CA TRP A 43 -4.18 -10.33 -12.11
C TRP A 43 -5.04 -9.52 -13.07
N GLU A 44 -5.80 -10.23 -13.91
CA GLU A 44 -6.87 -9.64 -14.71
C GLU A 44 -8.14 -9.45 -13.86
N LEU A 45 -8.82 -8.31 -14.05
CA LEU A 45 -10.12 -8.09 -13.41
C LEU A 45 -11.12 -9.11 -13.96
N PRO A 46 -11.89 -9.81 -13.10
CA PRO A 46 -12.99 -10.64 -13.58
C PRO A 46 -13.95 -9.74 -14.38
N GLN A 47 -14.10 -10.01 -15.68
CA GLN A 47 -15.13 -9.38 -16.46
C GLN A 47 -16.49 -9.88 -15.95
N SER A 48 -17.28 -8.96 -15.42
CA SER A 48 -18.69 -9.17 -15.05
C SER A 48 -19.61 -8.67 -16.15
#